data_AF-A0A3T3IN81-F1
#
_entry.id   AF-A0A3T3IN81-F1
#
_cell.length_a   1.000
_cell.length_b   1.000
_cell.length_c   1.000
_cell.angle_alpha   90.00
_cell.angle_beta   90.00
_cell.angle_gamma   90.00
#
_symmetry.space_group_name_H-M   'P 1'
#
loop_
_entity.id
_entity.type
_entity.pdbx_description
1 polymer ?
#
loop_
_entity_poly.entity_id
_entity_poly.type
_entity_poly.pdbx_seq_one_letter_code
_entity_poly.pdbx_strand_id
1 'polypeptide(L)'
;MKKVNIGNVPKMLVPLFESGTIVFCRDFPEWQRLHQKLGVDVQDSDANGASHTMSSENGVLHVIGVFNGKLSTIAHECAHMAFDICSRVGVDVESGRANETYCYLMSRLVEFCERHIKKPE
;
A
#
# COMPACT_ATOMS: atom_id res chain seq x y z
N MET A 1 21.84 -3.18 -4.30
CA MET A 1 21.26 -4.35 -3.58
C MET A 1 20.65 -5.31 -4.60
N LYS A 2 20.69 -6.63 -4.32
CA LYS A 2 20.00 -7.65 -5.15
C LYS A 2 18.53 -7.25 -5.31
N LYS A 3 17.93 -7.44 -6.50
CA LYS A 3 16.47 -7.39 -6.71
C LYS A 3 15.81 -8.10 -5.52
N VAL A 4 15.13 -7.35 -4.65
CA VAL A 4 14.47 -7.95 -3.49
C VAL A 4 13.37 -8.83 -4.04
N ASN A 5 13.53 -10.15 -3.92
CA ASN A 5 12.48 -11.09 -4.28
C ASN A 5 11.38 -11.00 -3.22
N ILE A 6 10.44 -10.06 -3.46
CA ILE A 6 9.26 -9.81 -2.64
C ILE A 6 8.26 -10.98 -2.62
N GLY A 7 8.53 -12.09 -3.32
CA GLY A 7 7.68 -13.28 -3.37
C GLY A 7 6.43 -13.10 -4.24
N ASN A 8 5.46 -14.02 -4.12
CA ASN A 8 4.15 -13.97 -4.77
C ASN A 8 3.17 -13.01 -4.06
N VAL A 9 3.67 -11.87 -3.58
CA VAL A 9 2.82 -10.82 -3.00
C VAL A 9 2.25 -9.98 -4.16
N PRO A 10 0.94 -9.74 -4.21
CA PRO A 10 0.33 -8.89 -5.22
C PRO A 10 1.02 -7.54 -5.31
N LYS A 11 1.28 -7.08 -6.55
CA LYS A 11 1.90 -5.78 -6.80
C LYS A 11 1.40 -5.11 -8.06
N MET A 12 1.50 -3.79 -8.11
CA MET A 12 1.24 -2.98 -9.30
C MET A 12 2.11 -1.72 -9.29
N LEU A 13 2.30 -1.08 -10.44
CA LEU A 13 2.87 0.27 -10.48
C LEU A 13 1.83 1.27 -9.96
N VAL A 14 2.31 2.38 -9.39
CA VAL A 14 1.43 3.52 -9.03
C VAL A 14 0.64 3.97 -10.28
N PRO A 15 -0.70 3.95 -10.25
CA PRO A 15 -1.50 4.40 -11.40
C PRO A 15 -1.17 5.83 -11.81
N LEU A 16 -1.23 6.11 -13.11
CA LEU A 16 -0.95 7.41 -13.76
C LEU A 16 0.53 7.85 -13.72
N PHE A 17 1.21 7.65 -12.60
CA PHE A 17 2.53 8.23 -12.37
C PHE A 17 3.68 7.24 -12.62
N GLU A 18 3.43 5.95 -12.39
CA GLU A 18 4.46 4.91 -12.34
C GLU A 18 5.65 5.29 -11.43
N SER A 19 5.41 6.16 -10.45
CA SER A 19 6.42 6.77 -9.56
C SER A 19 6.93 5.83 -8.47
N GLY A 20 6.38 4.63 -8.39
CA GLY A 20 6.72 3.61 -7.42
C GLY A 20 5.97 2.31 -7.67
N THR A 21 6.23 1.32 -6.82
CA THR A 21 5.52 0.04 -6.81
C THR A 21 4.65 -0.05 -5.57
N ILE A 22 3.38 -0.41 -5.74
CA ILE A 22 2.47 -0.78 -4.66
C ILE A 22 2.52 -2.28 -4.45
N VAL A 23 2.58 -2.71 -3.19
CA VAL A 23 2.57 -4.11 -2.76
C VAL A 23 1.48 -4.29 -1.70
N PHE A 24 0.70 -5.38 -1.82
CA PHE A 24 -0.41 -5.66 -0.90
C PHE A 24 -0.18 -6.94 -0.09
N CYS A 25 0.00 -6.80 1.22
CA CYS A 25 0.10 -7.90 2.18
C CYS A 25 -1.29 -8.25 2.72
N ARG A 26 -1.67 -9.54 2.60
CA ARG A 26 -3.03 -10.02 2.90
C ARG A 26 -3.21 -10.54 4.32
N ASP A 27 -2.11 -10.64 5.05
CA ASP A 27 -2.05 -11.04 6.45
C ASP A 27 -0.79 -10.47 7.10
N PHE A 28 -0.78 -10.47 8.43
CA PHE A 28 0.35 -9.94 9.21
C PHE A 28 1.66 -10.72 8.97
N PRO A 29 1.66 -12.06 8.83
CA PRO A 29 2.86 -12.80 8.43
C PRO A 29 3.45 -12.38 7.08
N GLU A 30 2.64 -12.08 6.06
CA GLU A 30 3.10 -11.54 4.77
C GLU A 30 3.76 -10.17 4.96
N TRP A 31 3.17 -9.32 5.80
CA TRP A 31 3.72 -8.00 6.15
C TRP A 31 5.08 -8.10 6.84
N GLN A 32 5.18 -8.93 7.89
CA GLN A 32 6.44 -9.15 8.61
C GLN A 32 7.53 -9.71 7.70
N ARG A 33 7.22 -10.74 6.89
CA ARG A 33 8.20 -11.33 5.96
C ARG A 33 8.70 -10.32 4.93
N LEU A 34 7.82 -9.46 4.41
CA LEU A 34 8.21 -8.42 3.46
C LEU A 34 9.16 -7.41 4.12
N HIS A 35 8.81 -6.90 5.30
CA HIS A 35 9.63 -5.92 6.01
C HIS A 35 10.98 -6.49 6.48
N GLN A 36 11.03 -7.72 6.96
CA GLN A 36 12.28 -8.41 7.29
C GLN A 36 13.21 -8.52 6.06
N LYS A 37 12.68 -8.84 4.87
CA LYS A 37 13.47 -8.83 3.62
C LYS A 37 13.97 -7.45 3.24
N LEU A 38 13.30 -6.40 3.70
CA LEU A 38 13.67 -5.00 3.48
C LEU A 38 14.58 -4.46 4.61
N GLY A 39 14.91 -5.28 5.61
CA GLY A 39 15.75 -4.89 6.74
C GLY A 39 15.03 -4.00 7.76
N VAL A 40 13.69 -3.99 7.75
CA VAL A 40 12.86 -3.28 8.73
C VAL A 40 12.37 -4.28 9.75
N ASP A 41 12.66 -4.01 11.02
CA ASP A 41 12.12 -4.79 12.13
C ASP A 41 10.67 -4.36 12.41
N VAL A 42 9.75 -5.31 12.41
CA VAL A 42 8.32 -5.08 12.64
C VAL A 42 7.93 -5.87 13.87
N GLN A 43 7.53 -5.16 14.91
CA GLN A 43 6.97 -5.75 16.11
C GLN A 43 5.53 -6.20 15.89
N ASP A 44 5.09 -7.20 16.66
CA ASP A 44 3.69 -7.61 16.71
C ASP A 44 2.79 -6.40 17.02
N SER A 45 1.66 -6.33 16.32
CA SER A 45 0.72 -5.21 16.41
C SER A 45 -0.70 -5.73 16.43
N ASP A 46 -1.52 -5.17 17.32
CA ASP A 46 -2.98 -5.39 17.35
C ASP A 46 -3.71 -4.63 16.23
N ALA A 47 -2.98 -4.00 15.31
CA ALA A 47 -3.57 -3.27 14.19
C ALA A 47 -4.30 -4.22 13.24
N ASN A 48 -5.41 -3.73 12.68
CA ASN A 48 -6.19 -4.45 11.68
C ASN A 48 -5.63 -4.32 10.26
N GLY A 49 -4.79 -3.31 10.03
CA GLY A 49 -4.14 -2.97 8.77
C GLY A 49 -3.01 -1.97 9.03
N ALA A 50 -2.16 -1.74 8.02
CA ALA A 50 -1.08 -0.77 8.07
C ALA A 50 -0.67 -0.32 6.67
N SER A 51 -0.15 0.91 6.58
CA SER A 51 0.40 1.48 5.36
C SER A 51 1.82 1.98 5.62
N HIS A 52 2.76 1.64 4.74
CA HIS A 52 4.16 2.04 4.89
C HIS A 52 4.81 2.29 3.54
N THR A 53 5.44 3.45 3.38
CA THR A 53 6.21 3.78 2.18
C THR A 53 7.70 3.83 2.49
N MET A 54 8.49 3.18 1.64
CA MET A 54 9.94 3.16 1.71
C MET A 54 10.53 3.76 0.44
N SER A 55 11.52 4.63 0.59
CA SER A 55 12.24 5.24 -0.54
C SER A 55 13.69 4.79 -0.54
N SER A 56 14.22 4.49 -1.72
CA SER A 56 15.62 4.18 -1.94
C SER A 56 16.10 4.76 -3.27
N GLU A 57 17.40 4.69 -3.52
CA GLU A 57 17.99 5.04 -4.82
C GLU A 57 17.40 4.24 -5.99
N ASN A 58 16.83 3.05 -5.72
CA ASN A 58 16.26 2.16 -6.74
C ASN A 58 14.75 2.37 -6.95
N GLY A 59 14.15 3.39 -6.31
CA GLY A 59 12.73 3.72 -6.43
C GLY A 59 11.97 3.67 -5.10
N VAL A 60 10.65 3.87 -5.21
CA VAL A 60 9.71 3.94 -4.08
C VAL A 60 8.86 2.67 -4.02
N LEU A 61 8.72 2.12 -2.81
CA LEU A 61 7.88 0.97 -2.51
C LEU A 61 6.78 1.39 -1.52
N HIS A 62 5.54 1.22 -1.93
CA HIS A 62 4.33 1.51 -1.17
C HIS A 62 3.74 0.18 -0.70
N VAL A 63 3.68 -0.07 0.61
CA VAL A 63 3.18 -1.32 1.18
C VAL A 63 1.84 -1.06 1.87
N ILE A 64 0.81 -1.80 1.47
CA ILE A 64 -0.51 -1.82 2.09
C ILE A 64 -0.70 -3.19 2.74
N GLY A 65 -1.03 -3.24 4.03
CA GLY A 65 -1.32 -4.44 4.79
C GLY A 65 -2.75 -4.43 5.32
N VAL A 66 -3.50 -5.51 5.11
CA VAL A 66 -4.82 -5.70 5.72
C VAL A 66 -4.86 -7.09 6.34
N PHE A 67 -5.12 -7.16 7.64
CA PHE A 67 -4.91 -8.37 8.44
C PHE A 67 -6.20 -9.01 8.93
N ASN A 68 -7.32 -8.30 8.84
CA ASN A 68 -8.63 -8.78 9.29
C ASN A 68 -9.60 -9.14 8.15
N GLY A 69 -9.16 -9.08 6.89
CA GLY A 69 -9.98 -9.46 5.74
C GLY A 69 -11.15 -8.50 5.43
N LYS A 70 -11.27 -7.33 6.09
CA LYS A 70 -12.41 -6.42 5.90
C LYS A 70 -12.16 -5.39 4.80
N LEU A 71 -13.17 -5.17 3.95
CA LEU A 71 -13.15 -4.13 2.91
C LEU A 71 -13.02 -2.72 3.49
N SER A 72 -13.61 -2.44 4.65
CA SER A 72 -13.47 -1.15 5.33
C SER A 72 -12.01 -0.85 5.70
N THR A 73 -11.26 -1.88 6.10
CA THR A 73 -9.83 -1.74 6.40
C THR A 73 -9.04 -1.49 5.11
N ILE A 74 -9.37 -2.15 4.00
CA ILE A 74 -8.78 -1.82 2.68
C ILE A 74 -8.99 -0.34 2.38
N ALA A 75 -10.23 0.15 2.42
CA ALA A 75 -10.53 1.54 2.07
C ALA A 75 -9.74 2.53 2.93
N HIS A 76 -9.60 2.24 4.23
CA HIS A 76 -8.82 3.04 5.17
C HIS A 76 -7.33 3.09 4.80
N GLU A 77 -6.68 1.94 4.61
CA GLU A 77 -5.26 1.88 4.28
C GLU A 77 -4.97 2.43 2.88
N CYS A 78 -5.86 2.18 1.91
CA CYS A 78 -5.76 2.77 0.58
C CYS A 78 -5.87 4.31 0.62
N ALA A 79 -6.68 4.88 1.51
CA ALA A 79 -6.76 6.33 1.68
C ALA A 79 -5.43 6.90 2.17
N HIS A 80 -4.83 6.31 3.22
CA HIS A 80 -3.51 6.70 3.70
C HIS A 80 -2.45 6.64 2.59
N MET A 81 -2.47 5.57 1.79
CA MET A 81 -1.52 5.43 0.70
C MET A 81 -1.76 6.42 -0.45
N ALA A 82 -3.01 6.72 -0.79
CA ALA A 82 -3.33 7.72 -1.81
C ALA A 82 -2.86 9.12 -1.38
N PHE A 83 -3.02 9.50 -0.10
CA PHE A 83 -2.48 10.76 0.43
C PHE A 83 -0.95 10.83 0.31
N ASP A 84 -0.23 9.78 0.72
CA ASP A 84 1.24 9.72 0.62
C ASP A 84 1.72 9.82 -0.84
N ILE A 85 1.08 9.09 -1.76
CA ILE A 85 1.42 9.15 -3.19
C ILE A 85 1.17 10.56 -3.75
N CYS A 86 0.00 11.15 -3.49
CA CYS A 86 -0.32 12.52 -3.93
C CYS A 86 0.74 13.52 -3.46
N SER A 87 1.09 13.50 -2.18
CA SER A 87 2.11 14.39 -1.62
C SER A 87 3.47 14.21 -2.33
N ARG A 88 3.88 12.97 -2.59
CA ARG A 88 5.17 12.67 -3.25
C ARG A 88 5.25 13.11 -4.69
N VAL A 89 4.13 13.12 -5.42
CA VAL A 89 4.08 13.57 -6.82
C VAL A 89 3.70 15.04 -6.95
N GLY A 90 3.61 15.79 -5.84
CA GLY A 90 3.32 17.22 -5.84
C GLY A 90 1.84 17.55 -6.12
N VAL A 91 0.92 16.65 -5.76
CA VAL A 91 -0.52 16.87 -5.87
C VAL A 91 -1.09 17.21 -4.49
N ASP A 92 -1.63 18.42 -4.36
CA ASP A 92 -2.28 18.87 -3.13
C ASP A 92 -3.70 18.30 -2.99
N VAL A 93 -4.02 17.79 -1.80
CA VAL A 93 -5.35 17.30 -1.44
C VAL A 93 -5.90 18.17 -0.31
N GLU A 94 -6.96 18.92 -0.59
CA GLU A 94 -7.48 19.93 0.33
C GLU A 94 -9.01 19.92 0.38
N SER A 95 -9.59 20.32 1.51
CA SER A 95 -11.04 20.43 1.66
C SER A 95 -11.63 21.46 0.69
N GLY A 96 -12.77 21.13 0.07
CA GLY A 96 -13.48 22.04 -0.84
C GLY A 96 -13.01 21.97 -2.30
N ARG A 97 -11.95 21.21 -2.59
CA ARG A 97 -11.52 20.89 -3.96
C ARG A 97 -12.08 19.52 -4.39
N ALA A 98 -12.12 19.29 -5.70
CA ALA A 98 -12.59 18.03 -6.26
C ALA A 98 -11.67 16.83 -5.90
N ASN A 99 -10.36 17.08 -5.74
CA ASN A 99 -9.37 16.06 -5.38
C ASN A 99 -9.37 14.83 -6.31
N GLU A 100 -9.62 15.03 -7.60
CA GLU A 100 -9.83 13.95 -8.59
C GLU A 100 -8.67 12.95 -8.66
N THR A 101 -7.42 13.41 -8.60
CA THR A 101 -6.26 12.52 -8.59
C THR A 101 -6.27 11.60 -7.37
N TYR A 102 -6.59 12.12 -6.19
CA TYR A 102 -6.72 11.32 -4.98
C TYR A 102 -7.88 10.32 -5.10
N CYS A 103 -9.05 10.79 -5.55
CA CYS A 103 -10.23 9.94 -5.74
C CYS A 103 -9.95 8.80 -6.73
N TYR A 104 -9.24 9.08 -7.81
CA TYR A 104 -8.82 8.09 -8.80
C TYR A 104 -7.79 7.11 -8.23
N LEU A 105 -6.77 7.59 -7.50
CA LEU A 105 -5.81 6.69 -6.87
C LEU A 105 -6.50 5.77 -5.86
N MET A 106 -7.35 6.33 -4.99
CA MET A 106 -8.11 5.59 -3.99
C MET A 106 -8.93 4.47 -4.63
N SER A 107 -9.72 4.75 -5.66
CA SER A 107 -10.54 3.74 -6.32
C SER A 107 -9.69 2.60 -6.92
N ARG A 108 -8.60 2.94 -7.61
CA ARG A 108 -7.69 1.96 -8.22
C ARG A 108 -6.96 1.10 -7.18
N LEU A 109 -6.58 1.69 -6.04
CA LEU A 109 -5.97 0.98 -4.93
C LEU A 109 -6.96 0.00 -4.28
N VAL A 110 -8.19 0.44 -4.02
CA VAL A 110 -9.24 -0.43 -3.46
C VAL A 110 -9.54 -1.60 -4.38
N GLU A 111 -9.77 -1.35 -5.68
CA GLU A 111 -10.02 -2.40 -6.67
C GLU A 111 -8.85 -3.40 -6.80
N PHE A 112 -7.61 -2.92 -6.64
CA PHE A 112 -6.45 -3.79 -6.63
C PHE A 112 -6.40 -4.65 -5.37
N CYS A 113 -6.57 -4.07 -4.18
CA CYS A 113 -6.54 -4.81 -2.92
C CYS A 113 -7.73 -5.78 -2.79
N GLU A 114 -8.94 -5.38 -3.16
CA GLU A 114 -10.14 -6.22 -3.12
C GLU A 114 -10.00 -7.48 -3.98
N ARG A 115 -9.43 -7.37 -5.19
CA ARG A 115 -9.21 -8.55 -6.05
C ARG A 115 -8.27 -9.60 -5.45
N HIS A 116 -7.47 -9.21 -4.46
CA HIS A 116 -6.46 -10.08 -3.86
C HIS A 116 -6.70 -10.38 -2.38
N ILE A 117 -7.74 -9.82 -1.74
CA ILE A 117 -7.96 -10.00 -0.31
C ILE A 117 -8.26 -11.45 0.02
N LYS A 118 -7.69 -11.92 1.14
CA LYS A 118 -8.14 -13.17 1.78
C LYS A 118 -9.40 -12.84 2.57
N LYS A 119 -10.53 -13.37 2.13
CA LYS A 119 -11.79 -13.26 2.90
C LYS A 119 -11.66 -14.14 4.15
N PRO A 120 -12.21 -13.73 5.30
CA PRO A 120 -12.36 -14.62 6.44
C PRO A 120 -13.17 -15.85 6.01
N GLU A 121 -12.77 -17.04 6.46
CA GLU A 121 -13.58 -18.26 6.35
C GLU A 121 -14.85 -18.15 7.19
#